data_AF-F8GEK2-F1
#
_entry.id   AF-F8GEK2-F1
#
_cell.length_a   1.000
_cell.length_b   1.000
_cell.length_c   1.000
_cell.angle_alpha   90.00
_cell.angle_beta   90.00
_cell.angle_gamma   90.00
#
_symmetry.space_group_name_H-M   'P 1'
#
loop_
_entity.id
_entity.type
_entity.pdbx_description
1 polymer ?
#
loop_
_entity_poly.entity_id
_entity_poly.type
_entity_poly.pdbx_seq_one_letter_code
_entity_poly.pdbx_strand_id
1 'polypeptide(L)' 'MKNAILIELAKIWTSQAETPEIQDGSEDAKLRNARDKGARETKRECADTLRMLVNTFKE' A
#
# COMPACT_ATOMS: atom_id res chain seq x y z
N MET A 1 3.82 -21.59 5.98
CA MET A 1 4.33 -20.50 6.85
C MET A 1 4.81 -19.28 6.07
N LYS A 2 5.79 -19.38 5.14
CA LYS A 2 6.27 -18.22 4.36
C LYS A 2 5.14 -17.50 3.60
N ASN A 3 4.28 -18.24 2.89
CA ASN A 3 3.15 -17.66 2.16
C ASN A 3 2.14 -16.97 3.09
N ALA A 4 1.92 -17.49 4.30
CA ALA A 4 1.03 -16.88 5.28
C ALA A 4 1.59 -15.53 5.77
N ILE A 5 2.90 -15.44 6.03
CA ILE A 5 3.55 -14.18 6.43
C ILE A 5 3.48 -13.13 5.31
N LEU A 6 3.73 -13.52 4.06
CA LEU A 6 3.64 -12.61 2.92
C LEU A 6 2.21 -12.10 2.70
N ILE A 7 1.20 -12.95 2.91
CA ILE A 7 -0.22 -12.54 2.87
C ILE A 7 -0.54 -11.56 4.00
N GLU A 8 -0.09 -11.81 5.23
CA GLU A 8 -0.34 -10.90 6.35
C GLU A 8 0.33 -9.53 6.14
N LEU A 9 1.57 -9.50 5.63
CA LEU A 9 2.24 -8.24 5.25
C LEU A 9 1.46 -7.49 4.17
N ALA A 10 0.98 -8.19 3.14
CA ALA A 10 0.16 -7.59 2.09
C ALA A 10 -1.15 -6.98 2.64
N LYS A 11 -1.79 -7.63 3.62
CA LYS A 11 -2.99 -7.09 4.28
C LYS A 11 -2.69 -5.80 5.03
N ILE A 12 -1.63 -5.78 5.84
CA ILE A 12 -1.22 -4.59 6.61
C ILE A 12 -0.95 -3.41 5.68
N TRP A 13 -0.17 -3.64 4.61
CA TRP A 13 0.16 -2.57 3.67
C TRP A 13 -1.05 -2.10 2.86
N THR A 14 -2.01 -2.98 2.56
CA THR A 14 -3.27 -2.57 1.92
C THR A 14 -4.06 -1.61 2.81
N SER A 15 -4.23 -1.93 4.10
CA SER A 15 -4.93 -1.07 5.05
C SER A 15 -4.22 0.28 5.24
N GLN A 16 -2.89 0.28 5.32
CA GLN A 16 -2.12 1.53 5.44
C GLN A 16 -2.09 2.38 4.17
N ALA A 17 -2.52 1.83 3.04
CA ALA A 17 -2.53 2.51 1.77
C ALA A 17 -3.89 3.10 1.41
N GLU A 18 -4.85 3.14 2.33
CA GLU A 18 -6.18 3.69 2.10
C GLU A 18 -6.11 5.17 1.68
N THR A 19 -6.85 5.51 0.61
CA THR A 19 -6.99 6.91 0.21
C THR A 19 -7.85 7.62 1.26
N PRO A 20 -7.41 8.77 1.80
CA PRO A 20 -8.24 9.53 2.72
C PRO A 20 -9.50 10.05 2.02
N GLU A 21 -10.63 10.06 2.73
CA GLU A 21 -11.90 10.59 2.21
C GLU A 21 -11.82 12.10 1.91
N ILE A 22 -11.03 12.82 2.71
CA ILE A 22 -10.84 14.27 2.60
C ILE A 22 -9.34 14.57 2.69
N GLN A 23 -8.87 15.48 1.82
CA GLN A 23 -7.53 16.04 1.89
C GLN A 23 -7.61 17.55 2.06
N ASP A 24 -6.63 18.11 2.78
CA ASP A 24 -6.44 19.54 2.91
C ASP A 24 -6.17 20.15 1.53
N GLY A 25 -7.02 21.06 1.08
CA GLY A 25 -6.93 21.70 -0.24
C GLY A 25 -6.06 22.95 -0.27
N SER A 26 -5.44 23.35 0.85
CA SER A 26 -4.58 24.54 0.91
C SER A 26 -3.31 24.39 0.04
N GLU A 27 -2.80 25.51 -0.44
CA GLU A 27 -1.54 25.56 -1.21
C GLU A 27 -0.36 24.99 -0.41
N ASP A 28 -0.31 25.29 0.88
CA ASP A 28 0.74 24.82 1.80
C ASP A 28 0.73 23.29 1.98
N ALA A 29 -0.42 22.64 1.81
CA ALA A 29 -0.56 21.20 1.96
C ALA A 29 -0.21 20.39 0.69
N LYS A 30 -0.07 21.03 -0.49
CA LYS A 30 0.14 20.34 -1.77
C LYS A 30 1.30 19.34 -1.76
N LEU A 31 2.46 19.77 -1.27
CA LEU A 31 3.66 18.93 -1.22
C LEU A 31 3.49 17.73 -0.28
N ARG A 32 2.87 17.95 0.89
CA ARG A 32 2.59 16.88 1.85
C ARG A 32 1.60 15.87 1.27
N ASN A 33 0.51 16.34 0.68
CA ASN A 33 -0.50 15.48 0.06
C ASN A 33 0.09 14.64 -1.07
N ALA A 34 0.98 15.20 -1.89
CA ALA A 34 1.66 14.48 -2.96
C ALA A 34 2.59 13.38 -2.41
N ARG A 35 3.37 13.69 -1.38
CA ARG A 35 4.23 12.71 -0.69
C ARG A 35 3.41 11.57 -0.09
N ASP A 36 2.34 11.90 0.62
CA ASP A 36 1.49 10.90 1.28
C ASP A 36 0.77 10.03 0.24
N LYS A 37 0.35 10.62 -0.89
CA LYS A 37 -0.18 9.87 -2.03
C LYS A 37 0.83 8.86 -2.56
N GLY A 38 2.06 9.30 -2.85
CA GLY A 38 3.12 8.40 -3.33
C GLY A 38 3.41 7.27 -2.35
N ALA A 39 3.48 7.56 -1.05
CA ALA A 39 3.68 6.54 -0.02
C ALA A 39 2.56 5.47 0.00
N ARG A 40 1.31 5.87 -0.23
CA ARG A 40 0.18 4.93 -0.33
C ARG A 40 0.25 4.09 -1.60
N GLU A 41 0.54 4.72 -2.74
CA GLU A 41 0.68 4.01 -4.02
C GLU A 41 1.77 2.95 -3.95
N THR A 42 2.96 3.29 -3.42
CA THR A 42 4.04 2.32 -3.19
C THR A 42 3.61 1.17 -2.28
N LYS A 43 2.87 1.44 -1.19
CA LYS A 43 2.37 0.37 -0.31
C LYS A 43 1.39 -0.57 -1.02
N ARG A 44 0.52 -0.05 -1.91
CA ARG A 44 -0.37 -0.90 -2.72
C ARG A 44 0.43 -1.78 -3.66
N GLU A 45 1.38 -1.20 -4.40
CA GLU A 45 2.23 -1.95 -5.32
C GLU A 45 3.02 -3.05 -4.60
N CYS A 46 3.56 -2.75 -3.42
CA CYS A 46 4.25 -3.75 -2.62
C CYS A 46 3.29 -4.87 -2.15
N ALA A 47 2.08 -4.53 -1.69
CA ALA A 47 1.09 -5.52 -1.28
C ALA A 47 0.66 -6.42 -2.45
N ASP A 48 0.45 -5.85 -3.64
CA ASP A 48 0.07 -6.59 -4.84
C ASP A 48 1.21 -7.47 -5.34
N THR A 49 2.46 -6.99 -5.27
CA THR A 49 3.65 -7.79 -5.58
C THR A 49 3.78 -8.98 -4.64
N LEU A 50 3.54 -8.79 -3.33
CA LEU A 50 3.53 -9.91 -2.37
C LEU A 50 2.45 -10.95 -2.68
N ARG A 51 1.24 -10.51 -3.04
CA ARG A 51 0.16 -11.41 -3.48
C ARG A 51 0.56 -12.17 -4.74
N MET A 52 1.16 -11.49 -5.71
CA MET A 52 1.64 -12.10 -6.95
C MET A 52 2.69 -13.18 -6.65
N LEU A 53 3.72 -12.87 -5.84
CA LEU A 53 4.74 -13.83 -5.45
C LEU A 53 4.13 -15.08 -4.79
N VAL A 54 3.18 -14.89 -3.87
CA VAL A 54 2.49 -16.02 -3.22
C VAL A 54 1.72 -16.88 -4.22
N ASN A 55 1.09 -16.27 -5.21
CA ASN A 55 0.36 -17.00 -6.25
C ASN A 55 1.30 -17.72 -7.23
N THR A 56 2.43 -17.11 -7.58
CA THR A 56 3.44 -17.72 -8.48
C THR A 56 4.12 -18.93 -7.84
N PHE A 57 4.37 -18.90 -6.54
CA PHE A 57 5.05 -19.97 -5.79
C PHE A 57 4.11 -20.81 -4.92
N LYS A 58 2.82 -20.83 -5.27
CA LYS A 58 1.80 -21.70 -4.67
C LYS A 58 1.84 -23.04 -5.43
N GLU A 59 2.86 -23.84 -5.17
CA GLU A 59 2.78 -25.29 -5.45
C GLU A 59 1.79 -25.95 -4.47
#